data_AF-A0A3D8IRL9-F1
#
_entry.id   AF-A0A3D8IRL9-F1
#
_cell.length_a   1.000
_cell.length_b   1.000
_cell.length_c   1.000
_cell.angle_alpha   90.00
_cell.angle_beta   90.00
_cell.angle_gamma   90.00
#
_symmetry.space_group_name_H-M   'P 1'
#
loop_
_entity.id
_entity.type
_entity.pdbx_description
1 polymer ?
#
loop_
_entity_poly.entity_id
_entity_poly.type
_entity_poly.pdbx_seq_one_letter_code
_entity_poly.pdbx_strand_id
1 'polypeptide(L)'
;MMFVNALWYRTTRLQGLYLIHYYEHIWKYHHFLLDSMLEESIESPSGTLNLIDLAQVKELNLGKGKLYYSAYGIFVNFVLEQYAYRHIISAQEGDYVIDGGACYGDTALYFAHKVGNNGHIYSFEFNPENLKIFHKNIALNPQIHNITLLEHPLYIDSQTKVYSQGKGGGAKLSLESQEGQEYVMTASIDDLVEQGKIERVDFIKMDIEGSELPALKGAEKTLLKYNPKLAICLYHSESDYVEIPLYLKNLLPHYEFYCDHFSLGLYESVLFGKPKNMIK
;
A
#
# COMPACT_ATOMS: atom_id res chain seq x y z
N MET A 1 32.81 -2.36 2.17
CA MET A 1 32.00 -3.43 1.56
C MET A 1 31.85 -4.57 2.58
N MET A 2 30.87 -4.44 3.47
CA MET A 2 30.37 -5.53 4.30
C MET A 2 28.88 -5.62 3.98
N PHE A 3 28.55 -6.40 2.95
CA PHE A 3 27.19 -6.86 2.77
C PHE A 3 26.88 -7.74 3.98
N VAL A 4 25.83 -7.42 4.72
CA VAL A 4 25.25 -8.26 5.76
C VAL A 4 24.56 -9.44 5.07
N ASN A 5 25.35 -10.25 4.37
CA ASN A 5 24.98 -11.53 3.81
C ASN A 5 25.20 -12.57 4.90
N ALA A 6 24.29 -12.60 5.87
CA ALA A 6 24.03 -13.73 6.76
C ALA A 6 22.89 -13.35 7.73
N LEU A 7 21.65 -13.27 7.24
CA LEU A 7 20.52 -13.45 8.16
C LEU A 7 20.47 -14.94 8.50
N TRP A 8 21.06 -15.26 9.64
CA TRP A 8 21.30 -16.60 10.17
C TRP A 8 20.08 -17.54 10.10
N TYR A 9 20.19 -18.63 9.35
CA TYR A 9 19.59 -19.91 9.74
C TYR A 9 20.40 -20.51 10.89
N ARG A 10 20.32 -19.90 12.07
CA ARG A 10 20.67 -20.55 13.32
C ARG A 10 19.53 -20.30 14.26
N THR A 11 18.81 -21.36 14.59
CA THR A 11 18.06 -21.48 15.84
C THR A 11 19.00 -21.15 16.99
N THR A 12 19.12 -19.87 17.32
CA THR A 12 19.89 -19.45 18.48
C THR A 12 18.94 -19.58 19.65
N ARG A 13 19.09 -20.66 20.43
CA ARG A 13 18.44 -20.81 21.74
C ARG A 13 19.00 -19.71 22.66
N LEU A 14 18.47 -18.51 22.58
CA LEU A 14 18.62 -17.48 23.62
C LEU A 14 17.35 -17.57 24.48
N GLN A 15 17.46 -18.25 25.62
CA GLN A 15 16.41 -18.33 26.65
C GLN A 15 15.02 -18.80 26.15
N GLY A 16 14.95 -19.62 25.10
CA GLY A 16 13.68 -20.16 24.59
C GLY A 16 12.96 -19.26 23.57
N LEU A 17 13.60 -18.19 23.09
CA LEU A 17 13.06 -17.34 22.04
C LEU A 17 13.35 -17.92 20.64
N TYR A 18 12.32 -18.01 19.80
CA TYR A 18 12.44 -18.31 18.37
C TYR A 18 12.20 -17.01 17.58
N LEU A 19 13.26 -16.44 17.01
CA LEU A 19 13.16 -15.37 16.00
C LEU A 19 13.18 -16.04 14.62
N ILE A 20 12.05 -16.04 13.92
CA ILE A 20 11.94 -16.53 12.55
C ILE A 20 11.87 -15.31 11.63
N HIS A 21 12.99 -14.96 11.00
CA HIS A 21 13.02 -13.95 9.94
C HIS A 21 13.06 -14.67 8.58
N TYR A 22 11.96 -14.58 7.84
CA TYR A 22 11.69 -15.34 6.61
C TYR A 22 12.28 -14.65 5.36
N TYR A 23 13.60 -14.48 5.25
CA TYR A 23 14.14 -13.70 4.12
C TYR A 23 15.40 -14.24 3.42
N GLU A 24 16.01 -15.33 3.90
CA GLU A 24 17.33 -15.78 3.44
C GLU A 24 17.41 -16.04 1.92
N HIS A 25 16.30 -16.39 1.27
CA HIS A 25 16.29 -16.71 -0.16
C HIS A 25 15.76 -15.60 -1.08
N ILE A 26 15.21 -14.52 -0.53
CA ILE A 26 14.57 -13.46 -1.32
C ILE A 26 15.54 -12.29 -1.55
N TRP A 27 16.41 -11.98 -0.59
CA TRP A 27 17.40 -10.88 -0.72
C TRP A 27 18.37 -11.05 -1.89
N LYS A 28 18.63 -12.27 -2.37
CA LYS A 28 19.42 -12.49 -3.58
C LYS A 28 18.84 -11.76 -4.80
N TYR A 29 17.53 -11.50 -4.81
CA TYR A 29 16.87 -10.81 -5.90
C TYR A 29 17.04 -9.29 -5.86
N HIS A 30 17.45 -8.73 -4.71
CA HIS A 30 17.75 -7.30 -4.60
C HIS A 30 18.89 -6.87 -5.55
N HIS A 31 19.86 -7.76 -5.83
CA HIS A 31 20.91 -7.47 -6.80
C HIS A 31 20.35 -7.30 -8.22
N PHE A 32 19.44 -8.17 -8.65
CA PHE A 32 18.80 -8.04 -9.97
C PHE A 32 18.00 -6.75 -10.12
N LEU A 33 17.44 -6.23 -9.02
CA LEU A 33 16.77 -4.93 -9.04
C LEU A 33 17.76 -3.78 -9.28
N LEU A 34 18.94 -3.83 -8.66
CA LEU A 34 20.00 -2.84 -8.91
C LEU A 34 20.46 -2.89 -10.37
N ASP A 35 20.58 -4.09 -10.95
CA ASP A 35 20.97 -4.26 -12.36
C ASP A 35 19.88 -3.79 -13.34
N SER A 36 18.61 -3.75 -12.91
CA SER A 36 17.47 -3.28 -13.73
C SER A 36 17.27 -1.77 -13.74
N MET A 37 18.06 -1.02 -12.95
CA MET A 37 18.01 0.43 -12.92
C MET A 37 18.58 1.02 -14.21
N LEU A 38 17.84 1.95 -14.79
CA LEU A 38 18.31 2.75 -15.92
C LEU A 38 19.09 3.97 -15.41
N GLU A 39 19.89 4.57 -16.27
CA GLU A 39 20.71 5.76 -15.93
C GLU A 39 19.86 6.99 -15.57
N GLU A 40 18.58 7.00 -15.97
CA GLU A 40 17.65 8.09 -15.68
C GLU A 40 17.19 8.08 -14.22
N SER A 41 17.20 9.25 -13.58
CA SER A 41 16.72 9.45 -12.22
C SER A 41 16.02 10.80 -12.06
N ILE A 42 15.21 10.91 -11.00
CA ILE A 42 14.56 12.15 -10.59
C ILE A 42 14.72 12.35 -9.08
N GLU A 43 14.67 13.60 -8.66
CA GLU A 43 14.62 13.95 -7.23
C GLU A 43 13.18 13.89 -6.71
N SER A 44 13.02 13.35 -5.51
CA SER A 44 11.79 13.43 -4.72
C SER A 44 12.09 14.01 -3.33
N PRO A 45 11.06 14.43 -2.57
CA PRO A 45 11.27 14.87 -1.19
C PRO A 45 11.87 13.79 -0.27
N SER A 46 11.79 12.51 -0.65
CA SER A 46 12.31 11.36 0.09
C SER A 46 13.66 10.84 -0.45
N GLY A 47 14.22 11.50 -1.46
CA GLY A 47 15.52 11.17 -2.06
C GLY A 47 15.45 10.92 -3.57
N THR A 48 16.55 10.45 -4.14
CA THR A 48 16.65 10.16 -5.57
C THR A 48 15.89 8.87 -5.91
N LEU A 49 15.02 8.95 -6.93
CA LEU A 49 14.32 7.82 -7.52
C LEU A 49 14.93 7.47 -8.87
N ASN A 50 15.20 6.19 -9.11
CA ASN A 50 15.76 5.72 -10.38
C ASN A 50 14.64 5.19 -11.26
N LEU A 51 14.77 5.37 -12.57
CA LEU A 51 13.88 4.73 -13.53
C LEU A 51 14.17 3.23 -13.55
N ILE A 52 13.16 2.42 -13.24
CA ILE A 52 13.24 0.97 -13.19
C ILE A 52 12.31 0.40 -14.25
N ASP A 53 12.81 -0.55 -15.04
CA ASP A 53 12.02 -1.32 -16.00
C ASP A 53 11.72 -2.72 -15.43
N LEU A 54 10.49 -2.91 -14.95
CA LEU A 54 10.05 -4.16 -14.32
C LEU A 54 10.18 -5.36 -15.26
N ALA A 55 10.13 -5.14 -16.58
CA ALA A 55 10.28 -6.23 -17.55
C ALA A 55 11.72 -6.74 -17.68
N GLN A 56 12.72 -6.00 -17.17
CA GLN A 56 14.11 -6.42 -17.17
C GLN A 56 14.44 -7.39 -16.02
N VAL A 57 13.60 -7.45 -14.99
CA VAL A 57 13.72 -8.37 -13.85
C VAL A 57 13.04 -9.71 -14.19
N LYS A 58 13.56 -10.39 -15.21
CA LYS A 58 12.92 -11.58 -15.82
C LYS A 58 12.72 -12.73 -14.85
N GLU A 59 13.56 -12.82 -13.83
CA GLU A 59 13.56 -13.86 -12.82
C GLU A 59 12.35 -13.78 -11.88
N LEU A 60 11.70 -12.62 -11.78
CA LEU A 60 10.69 -12.35 -10.74
C LEU A 60 9.27 -12.12 -11.26
N ASN A 61 9.05 -12.05 -12.58
CA ASN A 61 7.73 -11.81 -13.18
C ASN A 61 6.95 -10.66 -12.49
N LEU A 62 7.61 -9.51 -12.30
CA LEU A 62 7.04 -8.34 -11.61
C LEU A 62 6.03 -7.55 -12.46
N GLY A 63 5.58 -8.13 -13.57
CA GLY A 63 4.76 -7.48 -14.57
C GLY A 63 5.57 -6.75 -15.64
N LYS A 64 4.88 -5.89 -16.38
CA LYS A 64 5.44 -5.06 -17.45
C LYS A 64 5.19 -3.61 -17.11
N GLY A 65 6.24 -2.81 -17.04
CA GLY A 65 6.10 -1.38 -16.84
C GLY A 65 7.38 -0.71 -16.41
N LYS A 66 7.38 0.62 -16.49
CA LYS A 66 8.48 1.47 -16.04
C LYS A 66 8.00 2.44 -15.00
N LEU A 67 8.81 2.68 -13.98
CA LEU A 67 8.50 3.67 -12.95
C LEU A 67 9.76 4.25 -12.32
N TYR A 68 9.69 5.50 -11.91
CA TYR A 68 10.63 6.13 -11.01
C TYR A 68 10.31 5.69 -9.58
N TYR A 69 11.19 4.90 -8.97
CA TYR A 69 11.06 4.48 -7.58
C TYR A 69 12.41 4.07 -6.98
N SER A 70 12.41 3.66 -5.71
CA SER A 70 13.60 3.13 -5.05
C SER A 70 13.72 1.61 -5.27
N ALA A 71 14.94 1.07 -5.37
CA ALA A 71 15.16 -0.40 -5.43
C ALA A 71 14.51 -1.11 -4.25
N TYR A 72 14.68 -0.52 -3.06
CA TYR A 72 14.12 -1.06 -1.82
C TYR A 72 12.60 -1.11 -1.89
N GLY A 73 11.94 -0.05 -2.34
CA GLY A 73 10.49 -0.04 -2.49
C GLY A 73 9.98 -1.05 -3.53
N ILE A 74 10.68 -1.22 -4.66
CA ILE A 74 10.35 -2.29 -5.62
C ILE A 74 10.50 -3.66 -4.95
N PHE A 75 11.56 -3.86 -4.18
CA PHE A 75 11.77 -5.11 -3.45
C PHE A 75 10.62 -5.40 -2.47
N VAL A 76 10.21 -4.41 -1.68
CA VAL A 76 9.12 -4.56 -0.70
C VAL A 76 7.76 -4.80 -1.40
N ASN A 77 7.41 -3.98 -2.39
CA ASN A 77 6.08 -4.02 -3.00
C ASN A 77 5.92 -5.17 -4.00
N PHE A 78 6.92 -5.42 -4.83
CA PHE A 78 6.82 -6.36 -5.94
C PHE A 78 7.47 -7.72 -5.65
N VAL A 79 8.51 -7.79 -4.82
CA VAL A 79 9.22 -9.06 -4.53
C VAL A 79 8.74 -9.69 -3.23
N LEU A 80 8.63 -8.92 -2.15
CA LEU A 80 8.05 -9.40 -0.89
C LEU A 80 6.51 -9.44 -0.93
N GLU A 81 5.91 -8.74 -1.90
CA GLU A 81 4.46 -8.56 -1.99
C GLU A 81 3.86 -8.11 -0.66
N GLN A 82 4.34 -6.99 -0.10
CA GLN A 82 3.93 -6.47 1.22
C GLN A 82 2.42 -6.48 1.47
N TYR A 83 1.61 -6.24 0.44
CA TYR A 83 0.15 -6.20 0.57
C TYR A 83 -0.52 -7.56 0.24
N ALA A 84 0.23 -8.66 0.29
CA ALA A 84 -0.27 -10.02 0.21
C ALA A 84 0.15 -10.83 1.44
N TYR A 85 -0.82 -11.53 2.06
CA TYR A 85 -0.54 -12.49 3.13
C TYR A 85 -0.40 -13.89 2.56
N ARG A 86 0.85 -14.26 2.25
CA ARG A 86 1.21 -15.59 1.74
C ARG A 86 0.33 -15.95 0.53
N HIS A 87 -0.23 -17.15 0.50
CA HIS A 87 -1.18 -17.60 -0.53
C HIS A 87 -2.66 -17.44 -0.10
N ILE A 88 -2.93 -16.71 0.99
CA ILE A 88 -4.24 -16.70 1.66
C ILE A 88 -5.03 -15.44 1.31
N ILE A 89 -4.37 -14.27 1.27
CA ILE A 89 -4.97 -12.97 0.98
C ILE A 89 -4.07 -12.22 -0.01
N SER A 90 -4.62 -11.86 -1.16
CA SER A 90 -3.97 -10.99 -2.16
C SER A 90 -5.04 -10.41 -3.09
N ALA A 91 -4.71 -9.32 -3.79
CA ALA A 91 -5.48 -8.87 -4.94
C ALA A 91 -5.37 -9.91 -6.08
N GLN A 92 -6.47 -10.13 -6.78
CA GLN A 92 -6.63 -11.15 -7.81
C GLN A 92 -7.17 -10.56 -9.11
N GLU A 93 -7.01 -11.30 -10.21
CA GLU A 93 -7.56 -10.93 -11.52
C GLU A 93 -9.05 -10.54 -11.41
N GLY A 94 -9.40 -9.35 -11.89
CA GLY A 94 -10.76 -8.81 -11.86
C GLY A 94 -11.17 -8.09 -10.57
N ASP A 95 -10.30 -8.01 -9.55
CA ASP A 95 -10.60 -7.28 -8.32
C ASP A 95 -10.64 -5.76 -8.54
N TYR A 96 -11.54 -5.09 -7.83
CA TYR A 96 -11.57 -3.64 -7.70
C TYR A 96 -10.89 -3.23 -6.39
N VAL A 97 -9.79 -2.49 -6.50
CA VAL A 97 -8.89 -2.18 -5.39
C VAL A 97 -9.04 -0.72 -4.97
N ILE A 98 -9.24 -0.48 -3.67
CA ILE A 98 -8.96 0.80 -3.06
C ILE A 98 -7.48 0.81 -2.66
N ASP A 99 -6.70 1.69 -3.28
CA ASP A 99 -5.29 1.92 -2.98
C ASP A 99 -5.17 3.22 -2.18
N GLY A 100 -5.36 3.12 -0.87
CA GLY A 100 -5.21 4.23 0.07
C GLY A 100 -3.73 4.54 0.32
N GLY A 101 -3.29 5.74 -0.08
CA GLY A 101 -1.90 6.18 0.03
C GLY A 101 -1.07 5.64 -1.13
N ALA A 102 -1.39 6.09 -2.34
CA ALA A 102 -0.77 5.60 -3.56
C ALA A 102 0.63 6.19 -3.83
N CYS A 103 1.05 7.20 -3.06
CA CYS A 103 2.39 7.80 -3.10
C CYS A 103 2.84 8.14 -4.54
N TYR A 104 3.87 7.46 -5.04
CA TYR A 104 4.43 7.71 -6.37
C TYR A 104 3.74 6.88 -7.47
N GLY A 105 2.62 6.23 -7.18
CA GLY A 105 1.88 5.36 -8.09
C GLY A 105 2.47 3.95 -8.22
N ASP A 106 3.43 3.60 -7.37
CA ASP A 106 4.07 2.29 -7.36
C ASP A 106 3.10 1.18 -6.90
N THR A 107 2.30 1.40 -5.86
CA THR A 107 1.24 0.46 -5.44
C THR A 107 0.12 0.38 -6.47
N ALA A 108 -0.22 1.48 -7.14
CA ALA A 108 -1.19 1.49 -8.23
C ALA A 108 -0.75 0.57 -9.39
N LEU A 109 0.52 0.64 -9.79
CA LEU A 109 1.11 -0.21 -10.81
C LEU A 109 1.23 -1.68 -10.35
N TYR A 110 1.57 -1.92 -9.08
CA TYR A 110 1.56 -3.24 -8.48
C TYR A 110 0.17 -3.88 -8.56
N PHE A 111 -0.88 -3.17 -8.12
CA PHE A 111 -2.24 -3.69 -8.16
C PHE A 111 -2.76 -3.84 -9.59
N ALA A 112 -2.46 -2.92 -10.50
CA ALA A 112 -2.77 -3.07 -11.93
C ALA A 112 -2.18 -4.34 -12.53
N HIS A 113 -0.97 -4.71 -12.13
CA HIS A 113 -0.38 -5.99 -12.53
C HIS A 113 -1.14 -7.19 -11.96
N LYS A 114 -1.55 -7.15 -10.69
CA LYS A 114 -2.24 -8.26 -10.01
C LYS A 114 -3.67 -8.50 -10.50
N VAL A 115 -4.41 -7.43 -10.79
CA VAL A 115 -5.84 -7.51 -11.14
C VAL A 115 -6.10 -7.62 -12.63
N GLY A 116 -5.08 -7.37 -13.46
CA GLY A 116 -5.19 -7.42 -14.91
C GLY A 116 -6.16 -6.39 -15.48
N ASN A 117 -6.50 -6.53 -16.76
CA ASN A 117 -7.31 -5.54 -17.48
C ASN A 117 -8.79 -5.54 -17.08
N ASN A 118 -9.25 -6.57 -16.36
CA ASN A 118 -10.65 -6.69 -15.94
C ASN A 118 -10.90 -6.18 -14.51
N GLY A 119 -9.84 -5.87 -13.76
CA GLY A 119 -9.95 -5.21 -12.46
C GLY A 119 -9.81 -3.70 -12.59
N HIS A 120 -9.93 -2.99 -11.48
CA HIS A 120 -9.82 -1.52 -11.44
C HIS A 120 -9.14 -1.06 -10.16
N ILE A 121 -8.41 0.05 -10.21
CA ILE A 121 -7.69 0.60 -9.07
C ILE A 121 -8.17 2.03 -8.85
N TYR A 122 -8.71 2.30 -7.67
CA TYR A 122 -9.00 3.64 -7.19
C TYR A 122 -7.88 4.06 -6.23
N SER A 123 -6.93 4.82 -6.75
CA SER A 123 -5.75 5.29 -6.00
C SER A 123 -6.03 6.64 -5.35
N PHE A 124 -5.67 6.77 -4.08
CA PHE A 124 -5.83 7.99 -3.30
C PHE A 124 -4.47 8.55 -2.93
N GLU A 125 -4.17 9.75 -3.42
CA GLU A 125 -2.98 10.53 -3.10
C GLU A 125 -3.32 12.00 -3.31
N PHE A 126 -2.84 12.91 -2.47
CA PHE A 126 -3.20 14.33 -2.50
C PHE A 126 -1.99 15.26 -2.34
N ASN A 127 -0.82 14.73 -1.98
CA ASN A 127 0.40 15.49 -1.83
C ASN A 127 0.92 15.93 -3.21
N PRO A 128 1.05 17.24 -3.49
CA PRO A 128 1.43 17.73 -4.81
C PRO A 128 2.76 17.20 -5.34
N GLU A 129 3.75 16.95 -4.46
CA GLU A 129 5.04 16.40 -4.88
C GLU A 129 4.93 14.92 -5.25
N ASN A 130 4.11 14.15 -4.52
CA ASN A 130 3.85 12.76 -4.84
C ASN A 130 3.05 12.66 -6.16
N LEU A 131 2.02 13.49 -6.33
CA LEU A 131 1.18 13.55 -7.53
C LEU A 131 1.98 13.80 -8.81
N LYS A 132 2.98 14.70 -8.77
CA LYS A 132 3.89 14.94 -9.91
C LYS A 132 4.60 13.65 -10.35
N ILE A 133 5.04 12.83 -9.40
CA ILE A 133 5.74 11.58 -9.68
C ILE A 133 4.75 10.49 -10.08
N PHE A 134 3.59 10.41 -9.41
CA PHE A 134 2.47 9.53 -9.77
C PHE A 134 2.11 9.70 -11.25
N HIS A 135 1.85 10.93 -11.71
CA HIS A 135 1.50 11.18 -13.11
C HIS A 135 2.63 10.79 -14.09
N LYS A 136 3.89 11.03 -13.74
CA LYS A 136 5.03 10.55 -14.55
C LYS A 136 5.03 9.03 -14.65
N ASN A 137 4.84 8.34 -13.53
CA ASN A 137 4.83 6.88 -13.48
C ASN A 137 3.64 6.29 -14.26
N ILE A 138 2.45 6.87 -14.17
CA ILE A 138 1.32 6.42 -14.99
C ILE A 138 1.58 6.70 -16.49
N ALA A 139 2.13 7.86 -16.84
CA ALA A 139 2.43 8.21 -18.24
C ALA A 139 3.50 7.29 -18.89
N LEU A 140 4.40 6.72 -18.10
CA LEU A 140 5.36 5.71 -18.56
C LEU A 140 4.71 4.36 -18.90
N ASN A 141 3.46 4.14 -18.54
CA ASN A 141 2.73 2.88 -18.70
C ASN A 141 1.42 3.06 -19.49
N PRO A 142 1.46 3.55 -20.74
CA PRO A 142 0.26 3.87 -21.52
C PRO A 142 -0.64 2.66 -21.81
N GLN A 143 -0.15 1.44 -21.63
CA GLN A 143 -0.94 0.21 -21.74
C GLN A 143 -1.92 0.01 -20.57
N ILE A 144 -1.69 0.65 -19.42
CA ILE A 144 -2.51 0.52 -18.22
C ILE A 144 -3.58 1.62 -18.23
N HIS A 145 -4.84 1.23 -18.22
CA HIS A 145 -5.99 2.13 -18.40
C HIS A 145 -7.07 1.99 -17.32
N ASN A 146 -6.83 1.15 -16.32
CA ASN A 146 -7.76 0.81 -15.24
C ASN A 146 -7.35 1.39 -13.88
N ILE A 147 -6.62 2.51 -13.90
CA ILE A 147 -6.27 3.27 -12.69
C ILE A 147 -7.03 4.60 -12.73
N THR A 148 -7.79 4.88 -11.67
CA THR A 148 -8.41 6.17 -11.40
C THR A 148 -7.76 6.81 -10.19
N LEU A 149 -7.14 7.96 -10.39
CA LEU A 149 -6.59 8.78 -9.32
C LEU A 149 -7.67 9.68 -8.73
N LEU A 150 -7.79 9.64 -7.40
CA LEU A 150 -8.62 10.54 -6.61
C LEU A 150 -7.71 11.40 -5.75
N GLU A 151 -7.65 12.69 -6.03
CA GLU A 151 -6.74 13.65 -5.38
C GLU A 151 -7.24 14.11 -4.00
N HIS A 152 -7.68 13.15 -3.18
CA HIS A 152 -8.29 13.40 -1.88
C HIS A 152 -7.75 12.44 -0.83
N PRO A 153 -7.46 12.91 0.39
CA PRO A 153 -7.16 12.02 1.50
C PRO A 153 -8.40 11.27 1.95
N LEU A 154 -8.23 9.97 2.20
CA LEU A 154 -9.29 9.14 2.79
C LEU A 154 -9.52 9.50 4.25
N TYR A 155 -10.78 9.64 4.63
CA TYR A 155 -11.18 9.99 6.00
C TYR A 155 -12.59 9.48 6.33
N ILE A 156 -13.14 9.92 7.48
CA ILE A 156 -14.46 9.50 7.95
C ILE A 156 -15.63 10.07 7.14
N ASP A 157 -15.42 11.21 6.46
CA ASP A 157 -16.41 11.90 5.64
C ASP A 157 -15.74 12.61 4.44
N SER A 158 -16.55 13.20 3.56
CA SER A 158 -16.05 14.00 2.42
C SER A 158 -16.14 15.53 2.62
N GLN A 159 -16.24 15.98 3.88
CA GLN A 159 -16.49 17.39 4.22
C GLN A 159 -15.42 18.00 5.12
N THR A 160 -14.55 17.16 5.68
CA THR A 160 -13.47 17.61 6.55
C THR A 160 -12.35 18.25 5.73
N LYS A 161 -11.92 19.43 6.17
CA LYS A 161 -10.73 20.12 5.66
C LYS A 161 -9.51 19.61 6.40
N VAL A 162 -8.50 19.20 5.65
CA VAL A 162 -7.23 18.72 6.20
C VAL A 162 -6.06 19.43 5.53
N TYR A 163 -4.93 19.43 6.24
CA TYR A 163 -3.68 20.03 5.84
C TYR A 163 -2.59 18.95 5.84
N SER A 164 -1.67 19.01 4.89
CA SER A 164 -0.54 18.08 4.81
C SER A 164 0.59 18.52 5.75
N GLN A 165 0.93 17.75 6.77
CA GLN A 165 2.06 18.02 7.64
C GLN A 165 3.25 17.09 7.32
N GLY A 166 4.41 17.68 6.99
CA GLY A 166 5.61 16.93 6.59
C GLY A 166 5.91 17.04 5.09
N LYS A 167 6.82 16.19 4.60
CA LYS A 167 7.27 16.16 3.20
C LYS A 167 7.39 14.71 2.70
N GLY A 168 7.11 14.49 1.41
CA GLY A 168 7.31 13.21 0.74
C GLY A 168 6.31 12.14 1.15
N GLY A 169 6.74 10.87 1.09
CA GLY A 169 5.89 9.71 1.35
C GLY A 169 5.34 9.61 2.77
N GLY A 170 5.96 10.26 3.76
CA GLY A 170 5.56 10.21 5.17
C GLY A 170 4.71 11.40 5.65
N ALA A 171 4.03 12.09 4.73
CA ALA A 171 3.21 13.26 5.07
C ALA A 171 1.92 12.84 5.77
N LYS A 172 1.65 13.41 6.95
CA LYS A 172 0.47 13.09 7.76
C LYS A 172 -0.66 14.10 7.55
N LEU A 173 -1.90 13.70 7.83
CA LEU A 173 -3.02 14.63 7.91
C LEU A 173 -3.01 15.42 9.22
N SER A 174 -3.20 16.72 9.10
CA SER A 174 -3.45 17.64 10.21
C SER A 174 -4.83 18.29 10.05
N LEU A 175 -5.56 18.41 11.15
CA LEU A 175 -6.80 19.21 11.23
C LEU A 175 -6.50 20.69 11.54
N GLU A 176 -5.28 20.99 11.99
CA GLU A 176 -4.84 22.33 12.34
C GLU A 176 -4.18 22.99 11.14
N SER A 177 -4.59 24.23 10.85
CA SER A 177 -4.02 25.04 9.77
C SER A 177 -2.74 25.73 10.22
N GLN A 178 -1.70 25.73 9.39
CA GLN A 178 -0.59 26.68 9.53
C GLN A 178 -0.79 27.90 8.62
N GLU A 179 -0.20 29.04 8.99
CA GLU A 179 -0.33 30.27 8.23
C GLU A 179 0.18 30.09 6.79
N GLY A 180 -0.67 30.39 5.81
CA GLY A 180 -0.37 30.22 4.38
C GLY A 180 -0.48 28.79 3.84
N GLN A 181 -0.95 27.82 4.63
CA GLN A 181 -1.11 26.44 4.20
C GLN A 181 -2.45 26.23 3.50
N GLU A 182 -2.42 25.64 2.30
CA GLU A 182 -3.63 25.23 1.59
C GLU A 182 -4.23 23.96 2.20
N TYR A 183 -5.56 23.89 2.23
CA TYR A 183 -6.29 22.70 2.66
C TYR A 183 -6.76 21.89 1.46
N VAL A 184 -6.97 20.60 1.67
CA VAL A 184 -7.69 19.72 0.76
C VAL A 184 -8.94 19.17 1.46
N MET A 185 -9.98 18.90 0.67
CA MET A 185 -11.17 18.22 1.16
C MET A 185 -10.89 16.72 1.20
N THR A 186 -11.28 16.10 2.30
CA THR A 186 -11.26 14.64 2.48
C THR A 186 -12.27 13.93 1.58
N ALA A 187 -12.15 12.61 1.46
CA ALA A 187 -13.12 11.73 0.84
C ALA A 187 -13.41 10.51 1.72
N SER A 188 -14.69 10.16 1.85
CA SER A 188 -15.14 8.89 2.42
C SER A 188 -15.35 7.86 1.31
N ILE A 189 -14.95 6.61 1.56
CA ILE A 189 -15.21 5.50 0.62
C ILE A 189 -16.72 5.29 0.45
N ASP A 190 -17.48 5.34 1.54
CA ASP A 190 -18.94 5.21 1.50
C ASP A 190 -19.61 6.30 0.64
N ASP A 191 -19.20 7.55 0.79
CA ASP A 191 -19.73 8.67 -0.01
C ASP A 191 -19.43 8.47 -1.51
N LEU A 192 -18.21 8.02 -1.85
CA LEU A 192 -17.81 7.78 -3.24
C LEU A 192 -18.55 6.59 -3.86
N VAL A 193 -18.83 5.55 -3.08
CA VAL A 193 -19.65 4.41 -3.51
C VAL A 193 -21.11 4.84 -3.70
N GLU A 194 -21.68 5.60 -2.77
CA GLU A 194 -23.06 6.10 -2.85
C GLU A 194 -23.26 7.03 -4.05
N GLN A 195 -22.26 7.85 -4.38
CA GLN A 195 -22.25 8.72 -5.56
C GLN A 195 -22.00 7.97 -6.88
N GLY A 196 -21.73 6.66 -6.85
CA GLY A 196 -21.42 5.86 -8.04
C GLY A 196 -20.05 6.15 -8.66
N LYS A 197 -19.15 6.82 -7.93
CA LYS A 197 -17.76 7.04 -8.37
C LYS A 197 -16.89 5.79 -8.16
N ILE A 198 -17.27 4.93 -7.21
CA ILE A 198 -16.68 3.62 -6.96
C ILE A 198 -17.78 2.59 -7.12
N GLU A 199 -17.68 1.74 -8.14
CA GLU A 199 -18.75 0.82 -8.51
C GLU A 199 -18.74 -0.47 -7.67
N ARG A 200 -17.54 -0.89 -7.27
CA ARG A 200 -17.26 -2.15 -6.59
C ARG A 200 -15.97 -2.03 -5.79
N VAL A 201 -15.88 -2.80 -4.70
CA VAL A 201 -14.66 -2.90 -3.86
C VAL A 201 -14.45 -4.35 -3.47
N ASP A 202 -13.38 -4.98 -3.94
CA ASP A 202 -13.00 -6.36 -3.62
C ASP A 202 -11.75 -6.44 -2.74
N PHE A 203 -10.93 -5.40 -2.76
CA PHE A 203 -9.72 -5.30 -1.96
C PHE A 203 -9.52 -3.86 -1.46
N ILE A 204 -9.11 -3.69 -0.21
CA ILE A 204 -8.74 -2.40 0.36
C ILE A 204 -7.32 -2.51 0.92
N LYS A 205 -6.41 -1.71 0.35
CA LYS A 205 -5.11 -1.39 0.93
C LYS A 205 -5.19 -0.02 1.59
N MET A 206 -4.64 0.10 2.80
CA MET A 206 -4.49 1.41 3.46
C MET A 206 -3.09 1.53 4.08
N ASP A 207 -2.38 2.54 3.61
CA ASP A 207 -1.10 3.02 4.14
C ASP A 207 -1.14 4.54 4.03
N ILE A 208 -1.83 5.18 4.98
CA ILE A 208 -2.28 6.58 4.89
C ILE A 208 -1.84 7.38 6.11
N GLU A 209 -0.68 7.03 6.64
CA GLU A 209 0.09 7.87 7.56
C GLU A 209 -0.66 8.27 8.85
N GLY A 210 -1.45 7.33 9.39
CA GLY A 210 -2.18 7.45 10.65
C GLY A 210 -3.67 7.76 10.51
N SER A 211 -4.18 7.82 9.28
CA SER A 211 -5.62 8.06 9.01
C SER A 211 -6.42 6.77 8.77
N GLU A 212 -5.83 5.60 9.01
CA GLU A 212 -6.42 4.28 8.75
C GLU A 212 -7.74 4.09 9.48
N LEU A 213 -7.78 4.28 10.79
CA LEU A 213 -9.02 4.09 11.57
C LEU A 213 -10.14 5.07 11.15
N PRO A 214 -9.90 6.39 10.98
CA PRO A 214 -10.88 7.29 10.39
C PRO A 214 -11.38 6.86 9.00
N ALA A 215 -10.49 6.47 8.09
CA ALA A 215 -10.85 6.03 6.76
C ALA A 215 -11.68 4.73 6.78
N LEU A 216 -11.35 3.79 7.66
CA LEU A 216 -12.14 2.57 7.87
C LEU A 216 -13.56 2.89 8.37
N LYS A 217 -13.71 3.88 9.27
CA LYS A 217 -15.03 4.37 9.70
C LYS A 217 -15.81 5.03 8.56
N GLY A 218 -15.11 5.75 7.68
CA GLY A 218 -15.69 6.30 6.45
C GLY A 218 -15.95 5.27 5.35
N ALA A 219 -15.72 3.98 5.61
CA ALA A 219 -15.93 2.86 4.69
C ALA A 219 -16.86 1.79 5.27
N GLU A 220 -17.53 2.06 6.39
CA GLU A 220 -18.26 1.07 7.18
C GLU A 220 -19.35 0.37 6.35
N LYS A 221 -20.17 1.13 5.60
CA LYS A 221 -21.23 0.56 4.77
C LYS A 221 -20.64 -0.27 3.63
N THR A 222 -19.54 0.20 3.03
CA THR A 222 -18.83 -0.48 1.94
C THR A 222 -18.23 -1.80 2.40
N LEU A 223 -17.58 -1.82 3.56
CA LEU A 223 -17.00 -3.02 4.18
C LEU A 223 -18.08 -4.09 4.41
N LEU A 224 -19.23 -3.70 4.97
CA LEU A 224 -20.36 -4.59 5.20
C LEU A 224 -21.03 -5.07 3.91
N LYS A 225 -21.15 -4.18 2.91
CA LYS A 225 -21.81 -4.46 1.63
C LYS A 225 -20.99 -5.41 0.76
N TYR A 226 -19.73 -5.10 0.52
CA TYR A 226 -18.91 -5.82 -0.46
C TYR A 226 -18.03 -6.89 0.14
N ASN A 227 -17.78 -6.85 1.46
CA ASN A 227 -16.91 -7.80 2.15
C ASN A 227 -15.52 -7.94 1.47
N PRO A 228 -14.79 -6.82 1.25
CA PRO A 228 -13.50 -6.87 0.57
C PRO A 228 -12.42 -7.55 1.42
N LYS A 229 -11.39 -8.07 0.75
CA LYS A 229 -10.10 -8.41 1.37
C LYS A 229 -9.41 -7.13 1.85
N LEU A 230 -8.65 -7.22 2.94
CA LEU A 230 -8.02 -6.07 3.59
C LEU A 230 -6.50 -6.27 3.72
N ALA A 231 -5.74 -5.19 3.54
CA ALA A 231 -4.34 -5.03 3.92
C ALA A 231 -4.14 -3.62 4.50
N ILE A 232 -4.13 -3.51 5.83
CA ILE A 232 -4.15 -2.24 6.57
C ILE A 232 -2.87 -2.10 7.38
N CYS A 233 -2.07 -1.05 7.12
CA CYS A 233 -0.87 -0.77 7.89
C CYS A 233 -1.19 -0.42 9.35
N LEU A 234 -0.37 -0.91 10.28
CA LEU A 234 -0.55 -0.72 11.73
C LEU A 234 0.56 0.13 12.39
N TYR A 235 1.59 0.53 11.65
CA TYR A 235 2.83 1.05 12.24
C TYR A 235 2.86 2.57 12.44
N HIS A 236 1.80 3.29 12.11
CA HIS A 236 1.77 4.76 12.18
C HIS A 236 1.57 5.31 13.59
N SER A 237 0.96 4.53 14.48
CA SER A 237 0.85 4.80 15.92
C SER A 237 0.82 3.50 16.74
N GLU A 238 1.20 3.58 18.02
CA GLU A 238 1.11 2.42 18.93
C GLU A 238 -0.34 1.94 19.11
N SER A 239 -1.31 2.87 19.09
CA SER A 239 -2.73 2.57 19.20
C SER A 239 -3.28 1.77 18.02
N ASP A 240 -2.72 1.93 16.82
CA ASP A 240 -3.21 1.25 15.62
C ASP A 240 -3.15 -0.28 15.76
N TYR A 241 -2.12 -0.81 16.44
CA TYR A 241 -1.99 -2.24 16.74
C TYR A 241 -3.14 -2.81 17.59
N VAL A 242 -3.93 -1.97 18.25
CA VAL A 242 -5.04 -2.37 19.13
C VAL A 242 -6.37 -1.92 18.57
N GLU A 243 -6.50 -0.63 18.25
CA GLU A 243 -7.78 -0.03 17.88
C GLU A 243 -8.29 -0.51 16.52
N ILE A 244 -7.41 -0.62 15.52
CA ILE A 244 -7.80 -1.08 14.18
C ILE A 244 -8.27 -2.54 14.20
N PRO A 245 -7.51 -3.51 14.76
CA PRO A 245 -7.99 -4.89 14.87
C PRO A 245 -9.28 -5.02 15.67
N LEU A 246 -9.43 -4.28 16.78
CA LEU A 246 -10.65 -4.32 17.59
C LEU A 246 -11.85 -3.74 16.85
N TYR A 247 -11.70 -2.60 16.19
CA TYR A 247 -12.75 -1.99 15.38
C TYR A 247 -13.21 -2.94 14.28
N LEU A 248 -12.27 -3.46 13.47
CA LEU A 248 -12.59 -4.37 12.36
C LEU A 248 -13.20 -5.69 12.85
N LYS A 249 -12.72 -6.26 13.96
CA LYS A 249 -13.29 -7.49 14.53
C LYS A 249 -14.73 -7.29 15.02
N ASN A 250 -15.04 -6.12 15.58
CA ASN A 250 -16.39 -5.80 16.03
C ASN A 250 -17.33 -5.55 14.85
N LEU A 251 -16.85 -4.84 13.82
CA LEU A 251 -17.63 -4.53 12.62
C LEU A 251 -17.85 -5.77 11.74
N LEU A 252 -16.82 -6.62 11.60
CA LEU A 252 -16.77 -7.76 10.69
C LEU A 252 -16.53 -9.08 11.46
N PRO A 253 -17.47 -9.54 12.30
CA PRO A 253 -17.26 -10.72 13.16
C PRO A 253 -17.09 -12.04 12.37
N HIS A 254 -17.51 -12.06 11.11
CA HIS A 254 -17.35 -13.18 10.18
C HIS A 254 -15.99 -13.20 9.47
N TYR A 255 -15.13 -12.21 9.68
CA TYR A 255 -13.79 -12.19 9.09
C TYR A 255 -12.80 -13.08 9.87
N GLU A 256 -11.76 -13.50 9.17
CA GLU A 256 -10.51 -13.98 9.74
C GLU A 256 -9.41 -12.94 9.48
N PHE A 257 -8.59 -12.71 10.51
CA PHE A 257 -7.54 -11.68 10.49
C PHE A 257 -6.17 -12.31 10.71
N TYR A 258 -5.18 -11.76 10.02
CA TYR A 258 -3.78 -12.17 10.03
C TYR A 258 -2.90 -10.94 10.16
N CYS A 259 -1.67 -11.10 10.67
CA CYS A 259 -0.71 -10.01 10.76
C CYS A 259 0.64 -10.52 10.25
N ASP A 260 1.35 -9.68 9.51
CA ASP A 260 2.73 -9.93 9.06
C ASP A 260 3.55 -8.64 9.10
N HIS A 261 4.87 -8.78 8.96
CA HIS A 261 5.82 -7.68 9.09
C HIS A 261 6.93 -7.77 8.04
N PHE A 262 7.07 -6.72 7.23
CA PHE A 262 7.85 -6.75 5.98
C PHE A 262 9.17 -5.97 6.04
N SER A 263 9.58 -5.48 7.20
CA SER A 263 10.88 -4.84 7.39
C SER A 263 11.70 -5.52 8.50
N LEU A 264 12.93 -5.03 8.71
CA LEU A 264 13.72 -5.36 9.90
C LEU A 264 13.58 -4.27 10.98
N GLY A 265 12.79 -3.23 10.71
CA GLY A 265 12.60 -2.06 11.56
C GLY A 265 11.27 -2.09 12.30
N LEU A 266 10.76 -0.90 12.62
CA LEU A 266 9.47 -0.73 13.33
C LEU A 266 8.30 -0.45 12.37
N TYR A 267 8.58 -0.33 11.07
CA TYR A 267 7.62 -0.01 10.02
C TYR A 267 7.22 -1.26 9.22
N GLU A 268 6.24 -1.15 8.35
CA GLU A 268 5.77 -2.25 7.47
C GLU A 268 5.06 -3.42 8.17
N SER A 269 4.44 -3.18 9.34
CA SER A 269 3.47 -4.11 9.94
C SER A 269 2.09 -3.95 9.29
N VAL A 270 1.53 -5.04 8.77
CA VAL A 270 0.26 -5.04 8.02
C VAL A 270 -0.73 -6.03 8.63
N LEU A 271 -1.94 -5.56 8.93
CA LEU A 271 -3.10 -6.37 9.25
C LEU A 271 -3.81 -6.79 7.97
N PHE A 272 -4.02 -8.08 7.80
CA PHE A 272 -4.79 -8.63 6.70
C PHE A 272 -6.12 -9.18 7.20
N GLY A 273 -7.15 -9.07 6.36
CA GLY A 273 -8.49 -9.60 6.67
C GLY A 273 -9.17 -10.17 5.44
N LYS A 274 -9.94 -11.24 5.62
CA LYS A 274 -10.88 -11.72 4.61
C LYS A 274 -12.14 -12.32 5.24
N PRO A 275 -13.28 -12.35 4.52
CA PRO A 275 -14.44 -13.10 4.97
C PRO A 275 -14.08 -14.58 5.14
N LYS A 276 -14.51 -15.21 6.22
CA LYS A 276 -14.44 -16.68 6.31
C LYS A 276 -15.24 -17.26 5.15
N ASN A 277 -14.74 -18.35 4.55
CA ASN A 277 -15.52 -19.14 3.60
C ASN A 277 -16.80 -19.58 4.31
N MET A 278 -17.92 -18.88 4.05
CA MET A 278 -19.22 -19.36 4.48
C MET A 278 -19.49 -20.59 3.62
N ILE A 279 -19.48 -21.76 4.25
CA ILE A 279 -20.03 -22.97 3.66
C ILE A 279 -21.47 -22.61 3.30
N LYS A 280 -21.74 -22.44 1.99
CA LYS A 280 -23.09 -22.36 1.47
C LYS A 280 -23.80 -23.68 1.67
#